data_AF-A0A2M7Y2W5-F1
#
_entry.id   AF-A0A2M7Y2W5-F1
#
_cell.length_a   1.000
_cell.length_b   1.000
_cell.length_c   1.000
_cell.angle_alpha   90.00
_cell.angle_beta   90.00
_cell.angle_gamma   90.00
#
_symmetry.space_group_name_H-M   'P 1'
#
loop_
_entity.id
_entity.type
_entity.pdbx_description
1 polymer ?
#
loop_
_entity_poly.entity_id
_entity_poly.type
_entity_poly.pdbx_seq_one_letter_code
_entity_poly.pdbx_strand_id
1 'polypeptide(L)'
;MQDGYRHIVCYLVGPPSDDETLGKAGFDVRWLPFAKRDLRNFKYRVVGELDQIIKAQGVDIIHAQRHKPAFYAALAARKNSNVRLITTVHGLKRSRSLFRKIGNRILWPRINKIIAVSEAVKHDILLTNPWLQPGKVEVVYNGIDLDEFGREDFSKRESRAFF
;
A
#
# COMPACT_ATOMS: atom_id res chain seq x y z
N MET A 1 2.25 29.69 -7.39
CA MET A 1 2.13 28.24 -7.58
C MET A 1 1.89 27.66 -6.20
N GLN A 2 0.89 26.81 -5.98
CA GLN A 2 0.71 26.18 -4.67
C GLN A 2 1.79 25.11 -4.50
N ASP A 3 2.73 25.37 -3.60
CA ASP A 3 3.67 24.35 -3.11
C ASP A 3 2.88 23.34 -2.27
N GLY A 4 2.47 22.24 -2.90
CA GLY A 4 1.71 21.20 -2.23
C GLY A 4 1.45 20.01 -3.12
N TYR A 5 1.27 18.84 -2.51
CA TYR A 5 0.79 17.65 -3.18
C TYR A 5 -0.71 17.48 -2.93
N ARG A 6 -1.47 17.18 -3.99
CA ARG A 6 -2.86 16.74 -3.86
C ARG A 6 -2.86 15.23 -3.65
N HIS A 7 -3.48 14.74 -2.59
CA HIS A 7 -3.66 13.32 -2.37
C HIS A 7 -5.08 12.89 -2.77
N ILE A 8 -5.23 11.63 -3.18
CA ILE A 8 -6.52 10.94 -3.34
C ILE A 8 -6.36 9.58 -2.69
N VAL A 9 -7.25 9.23 -1.78
CA VAL A 9 -7.31 7.90 -1.16
C VAL A 9 -8.29 7.06 -1.95
N CYS A 10 -7.83 5.97 -2.57
CA CYS A 10 -8.70 5.08 -3.34
C CYS A 10 -8.77 3.69 -2.70
N TYR A 11 -9.95 3.33 -2.20
CA TYR A 11 -10.23 1.95 -1.81
C TYR A 11 -10.59 1.11 -3.03
N LEU A 12 -9.96 -0.05 -3.19
CA LEU A 12 -10.33 -0.98 -4.27
C LEU A 12 -11.73 -1.59 -4.10
N VAL A 13 -12.35 -1.40 -2.94
CA VAL A 13 -13.70 -1.88 -2.62
C VAL A 13 -14.48 -0.77 -1.96
N GLY A 14 -15.79 -0.75 -2.17
CA GLY A 14 -16.65 0.17 -1.46
C GLY A 14 -18.15 -0.17 -1.59
N PRO A 15 -19.02 0.67 -1.01
CA PRO A 15 -18.65 1.86 -0.23
C PRO A 15 -17.85 1.49 1.03
N PRO A 16 -16.99 2.39 1.54
CA PRO A 16 -16.36 2.20 2.85
C PRO A 16 -17.43 2.21 3.95
N SER A 17 -17.06 1.78 5.16
CA SER A 17 -17.96 1.88 6.33
C SER A 17 -18.28 3.34 6.64
N ASP A 18 -19.42 3.59 7.29
CA ASP A 18 -19.77 4.94 7.77
C ASP A 18 -18.76 5.49 8.78
N ASP A 19 -17.94 4.61 9.38
CA ASP A 19 -16.83 4.96 10.28
C ASP A 19 -15.49 5.23 9.57
N GLU A 20 -15.50 5.41 8.25
CA GLU A 20 -14.30 5.77 7.51
C GLU A 20 -13.74 7.13 7.98
N THR A 21 -12.51 7.12 8.47
CA THR A 21 -11.93 8.25 9.21
C THR A 21 -11.21 9.27 8.33
N LEU A 22 -10.67 8.87 7.17
CA LEU A 22 -9.93 9.77 6.28
C LEU A 22 -10.89 10.76 5.62
N GLY A 23 -12.05 10.31 5.13
CA GLY A 23 -13.08 11.16 4.58
C GLY A 23 -13.63 12.12 5.63
N LYS A 24 -13.89 11.62 6.86
CA LYS A 24 -14.25 12.47 8.01
C LYS A 24 -13.17 13.49 8.37
N ALA A 25 -11.89 13.15 8.17
CA ALA A 25 -10.75 14.04 8.35
C ALA A 25 -10.49 14.96 7.14
N GLY A 26 -11.34 14.96 6.11
CA GLY A 26 -11.28 15.86 4.96
C GLY A 26 -10.42 15.38 3.78
N PHE A 27 -10.01 14.12 3.76
CA PHE A 27 -9.26 13.52 2.65
C PHE A 27 -10.19 13.24 1.44
N ASP A 28 -9.69 13.37 0.20
CA ASP A 28 -10.43 12.98 -1.03
C ASP A 28 -10.48 11.44 -1.10
N VAL A 29 -11.50 10.87 -0.45
CA VAL A 29 -11.71 9.43 -0.39
C VAL A 29 -12.64 8.98 -1.50
N ARG A 30 -12.14 8.05 -2.32
CA ARG A 30 -12.87 7.39 -3.40
C ARG A 30 -12.84 5.89 -3.22
N TRP A 31 -13.75 5.21 -3.88
CA TRP A 31 -13.75 3.75 -3.92
C TRP A 31 -14.18 3.25 -5.29
N LEU A 32 -13.72 2.06 -5.63
CA LEU A 32 -14.15 1.36 -6.83
C LEU A 32 -15.44 0.58 -6.56
N PRO A 33 -16.31 0.38 -7.58
CA PRO A 33 -17.60 -0.31 -7.44
C PRO A 33 -17.43 -1.83 -7.37
N PHE A 34 -16.62 -2.32 -6.43
CA PHE A 34 -16.36 -3.74 -6.20
C PHE A 34 -16.59 -4.12 -4.74
N ALA A 35 -17.17 -5.28 -4.51
CA ALA A 35 -17.25 -5.88 -3.19
C ALA A 35 -15.97 -6.68 -2.87
N LYS A 36 -15.73 -6.96 -1.59
CA LYS A 36 -14.60 -7.81 -1.15
C LYS A 36 -14.57 -9.17 -1.87
N ARG A 37 -15.75 -9.76 -2.14
CA ARG A 37 -15.90 -11.04 -2.86
C ARG A 37 -15.40 -10.98 -4.29
N ASP A 38 -15.59 -9.84 -4.97
CA ASP A 38 -15.18 -9.65 -6.37
C ASP A 38 -13.67 -9.75 -6.55
N LEU A 39 -12.94 -9.37 -5.52
CA LEU A 39 -11.49 -9.35 -5.56
C LEU A 39 -10.89 -10.67 -5.08
N ARG A 40 -11.66 -11.69 -4.68
CA ARG A 40 -11.08 -12.99 -4.26
C ARG A 40 -10.10 -13.54 -5.31
N ASN A 41 -10.45 -13.34 -6.57
CA ASN A 41 -9.61 -13.62 -7.73
C ASN A 41 -9.17 -12.31 -8.42
N PHE A 42 -8.28 -12.44 -9.40
CA PHE A 42 -7.89 -11.33 -10.26
C PHE A 42 -9.11 -10.80 -11.05
N LYS A 43 -9.29 -9.47 -11.07
CA LYS A 43 -10.39 -8.78 -11.76
C LYS A 43 -9.82 -7.63 -12.59
N TYR A 44 -9.67 -7.85 -13.89
CA TYR A 44 -9.04 -6.89 -14.82
C TYR A 44 -9.71 -5.50 -14.81
N ARG A 45 -11.04 -5.44 -14.55
CA ARG A 45 -11.78 -4.18 -14.45
C ARG A 45 -11.19 -3.21 -13.42
N VAL A 46 -10.62 -3.73 -12.33
CA VAL A 46 -9.92 -2.91 -11.33
C VAL A 46 -8.77 -2.11 -11.94
N VAL A 47 -8.01 -2.72 -12.87
CA VAL A 47 -6.92 -2.03 -13.56
C VAL A 47 -7.46 -0.92 -14.46
N GLY A 48 -8.60 -1.14 -15.11
CA GLY A 48 -9.29 -0.14 -15.94
C GLY A 48 -9.76 1.07 -15.12
N GLU A 49 -10.41 0.83 -13.98
CA GLU A 49 -10.85 1.91 -13.08
C GLU A 49 -9.65 2.72 -12.55
N LEU A 50 -8.56 2.05 -12.15
CA LEU A 50 -7.34 2.73 -11.72
C LEU A 50 -6.72 3.54 -12.85
N ASP A 51 -6.67 3.01 -14.08
CA ASP A 51 -6.17 3.71 -15.26
C ASP A 51 -6.97 4.98 -15.56
N GLN A 52 -8.30 4.93 -15.40
CA GLN A 52 -9.17 6.10 -15.55
C GLN A 52 -8.88 7.16 -14.48
N ILE A 53 -8.74 6.77 -13.21
CA ILE A 53 -8.39 7.70 -12.13
C ILE A 53 -7.03 8.35 -12.38
N ILE A 54 -6.03 7.55 -12.76
CA ILE A 54 -4.66 8.03 -13.06
C ILE A 54 -4.70 9.12 -14.13
N LYS A 55 -5.40 8.88 -15.25
CA LYS A 55 -5.48 9.81 -16.38
C LYS A 55 -6.33 11.03 -16.07
N ALA A 56 -7.49 10.84 -15.45
CA ALA A 56 -8.43 11.93 -15.17
C ALA A 56 -7.90 12.90 -14.10
N GLN A 57 -7.04 12.43 -13.20
CA GLN A 57 -6.51 13.25 -12.11
C GLN A 57 -5.04 13.66 -12.31
N GLY A 58 -4.39 13.23 -13.40
CA GLY A 58 -2.98 13.51 -13.64
C GLY A 58 -2.07 12.97 -12.53
N VAL A 59 -2.27 11.71 -12.11
CA VAL A 59 -1.53 11.14 -10.97
C VAL A 59 -0.05 10.96 -11.29
N ASP A 60 0.83 11.59 -10.50
CA ASP A 60 2.28 11.41 -10.63
C ASP A 60 2.81 10.22 -9.82
N ILE A 61 2.21 9.96 -8.64
CA ILE A 61 2.67 8.94 -7.69
C ILE A 61 1.50 8.10 -7.20
N ILE A 62 1.65 6.78 -7.24
CA ILE A 62 0.76 5.83 -6.58
C ILE A 62 1.49 5.27 -5.36
N HIS A 63 0.84 5.31 -4.20
CA HIS A 63 1.34 4.70 -2.97
C HIS A 63 0.41 3.58 -2.50
N ALA A 64 0.84 2.33 -2.65
CA ALA A 64 0.06 1.16 -2.27
C ALA A 64 0.47 0.59 -0.90
N GLN A 65 -0.46 0.56 0.06
CA GLN A 65 -0.21 0.16 1.46
C GLN A 65 -0.43 -1.35 1.74
N ARG A 66 -0.95 -2.10 0.76
CA ARG A 66 -1.29 -3.53 0.90
C ARG A 66 -0.91 -4.30 -0.36
N HIS A 67 -0.69 -5.62 -0.24
CA HIS A 67 -0.21 -6.48 -1.33
C HIS A 67 -1.12 -6.46 -2.57
N LYS A 68 -2.44 -6.57 -2.37
CA LYS A 68 -3.41 -6.58 -3.47
C LYS A 68 -3.55 -5.22 -4.17
N PRO A 69 -3.68 -4.08 -3.47
CA PRO A 69 -3.48 -2.76 -4.06
C PRO A 69 -2.17 -2.61 -4.83
N ALA A 70 -1.04 -3.07 -4.28
CA ALA A 70 0.25 -2.99 -4.97
C ALA A 70 0.26 -3.81 -6.27
N PHE A 71 -0.39 -4.98 -6.27
CA PHE A 71 -0.57 -5.81 -7.46
C PHE A 71 -1.34 -5.07 -8.56
N TYR A 72 -2.53 -4.54 -8.25
CA TYR A 72 -3.35 -3.81 -9.23
C TYR A 72 -2.71 -2.49 -9.67
N ALA A 73 -2.09 -1.76 -8.73
CA ALA A 73 -1.36 -0.53 -9.01
C ALA A 73 -0.17 -0.78 -9.95
N ALA A 74 0.58 -1.86 -9.77
CA ALA A 74 1.67 -2.22 -10.69
C ALA A 74 1.17 -2.50 -12.10
N LEU A 75 0.02 -3.15 -12.25
CA LEU A 75 -0.61 -3.36 -13.55
C LEU A 75 -1.10 -2.05 -14.19
N ALA A 76 -1.74 -1.17 -13.42
CA ALA A 76 -2.18 0.13 -13.91
C ALA A 76 -0.98 1.03 -14.29
N ALA A 77 0.06 1.03 -13.47
CA ALA A 77 1.28 1.80 -13.71
C ALA A 77 2.07 1.30 -14.94
N ARG A 78 1.95 0.01 -15.33
CA ARG A 78 2.53 -0.46 -16.61
C ARG A 78 1.91 0.22 -17.82
N LYS A 79 0.63 0.58 -17.75
CA LYS A 79 -0.07 1.34 -18.81
C LYS A 79 0.22 2.84 -18.77
N ASN A 80 0.83 3.33 -17.69
CA ASN A 80 1.09 4.75 -17.44
C ASN A 80 2.55 4.92 -17.00
N SER A 81 3.48 4.95 -17.97
CA SER A 81 4.93 4.95 -17.74
C SER A 81 5.44 6.10 -16.88
N ASN A 82 4.76 7.25 -16.93
CA ASN A 82 5.16 8.47 -16.22
C ASN A 82 4.86 8.39 -14.71
N VAL A 83 4.02 7.45 -14.29
CA VAL A 83 3.58 7.32 -12.90
C VAL A 83 4.61 6.57 -12.06
N ARG A 84 5.05 7.15 -10.96
CA ARG A 84 5.91 6.45 -9.99
C ARG A 84 5.06 5.60 -9.06
N LEU A 85 5.50 4.39 -8.78
CA LEU A 85 4.81 3.46 -7.89
C LEU A 85 5.67 3.17 -6.66
N ILE A 86 5.12 3.45 -5.49
CA ILE A 86 5.71 3.15 -4.18
C ILE A 86 4.79 2.17 -3.45
N THR A 87 5.35 1.26 -2.67
CA THR A 87 4.55 0.40 -1.77
C THR A 87 5.15 0.36 -0.38
N THR A 88 4.30 0.30 0.65
CA THR A 88 4.74 0.05 2.02
C THR A 88 4.38 -1.36 2.45
N VAL A 89 5.35 -2.04 3.06
CA VAL A 89 5.21 -3.38 3.62
C VAL A 89 5.27 -3.28 5.14
N HIS A 90 4.16 -3.65 5.78
CA HIS A 90 3.94 -3.47 7.22
C HIS A 90 4.30 -4.67 8.10
N GLY A 91 4.76 -5.79 7.52
CA GLY A 91 4.98 -6.99 8.34
C GLY A 91 5.76 -8.08 7.63
N LEU A 92 6.10 -9.10 8.42
CA LEU A 92 6.92 -10.24 8.00
C LEU A 92 6.11 -11.30 7.24
N LYS A 93 6.81 -12.20 6.54
CA LYS A 93 6.25 -13.37 5.85
C LYS A 93 5.13 -12.99 4.87
N ARG A 94 5.26 -11.84 4.19
CA ARG A 94 4.24 -11.35 3.25
C ARG A 94 4.27 -12.11 1.91
N SER A 95 5.41 -12.71 1.59
CA SER A 95 5.69 -13.48 0.37
C SER A 95 5.61 -15.00 0.60
N ARG A 96 4.76 -15.44 1.54
CA ARG A 96 4.70 -16.85 2.00
C ARG A 96 4.18 -17.86 0.96
N SER A 97 3.22 -17.48 0.12
CA SER A 97 2.62 -18.39 -0.88
C SER A 97 3.31 -18.28 -2.24
N LEU A 98 3.39 -19.38 -3.00
CA LEU A 98 3.97 -19.42 -4.34
C LEU A 98 3.37 -18.36 -5.29
N PHE A 99 2.04 -18.20 -5.29
CA PHE A 99 1.36 -17.16 -6.09
C PHE A 99 1.83 -15.74 -5.77
N ARG A 100 2.16 -15.44 -4.50
CA ARG A 100 2.69 -14.13 -4.11
C ARG A 100 4.14 -13.97 -4.54
N LYS A 101 4.97 -14.99 -4.42
CA LYS A 101 6.36 -14.97 -4.90
C LYS A 101 6.40 -14.72 -6.41
N ILE A 102 5.57 -15.43 -7.17
CA ILE A 102 5.42 -15.23 -8.62
C ILE A 102 4.89 -13.82 -8.93
N GLY A 103 3.82 -13.40 -8.25
CA GLY A 103 3.26 -12.06 -8.42
C GLY A 103 4.27 -10.95 -8.14
N ASN A 104 5.07 -11.08 -7.08
CA ASN A 104 6.15 -10.15 -6.78
C ASN A 104 7.20 -10.14 -7.89
N ARG A 105 7.68 -11.33 -8.32
CA ARG A 105 8.67 -11.49 -9.39
C ARG A 105 8.26 -10.80 -10.68
N ILE A 106 6.99 -10.87 -11.02
CA ILE A 106 6.45 -10.29 -12.24
C ILE A 106 6.22 -8.78 -12.06
N LEU A 107 5.60 -8.35 -10.96
CA LEU A 107 5.04 -6.99 -10.85
C LEU A 107 5.92 -5.99 -10.12
N TRP A 108 6.69 -6.41 -9.11
CA TRP A 108 7.53 -5.48 -8.36
C TRP A 108 8.70 -4.89 -9.14
N PRO A 109 9.17 -5.44 -10.28
CA PRO A 109 10.06 -4.69 -11.18
C PRO A 109 9.49 -3.30 -11.55
N ARG A 110 8.16 -3.15 -11.65
CA ARG A 110 7.49 -1.85 -11.93
C ARG A 110 7.45 -0.91 -10.73
N ILE A 111 7.66 -1.42 -9.51
CA ILE A 111 7.70 -0.62 -8.29
C ILE A 111 9.04 0.12 -8.24
N ASN A 112 8.97 1.45 -8.05
CA ASN A 112 10.12 2.33 -7.98
C ASN A 112 10.82 2.23 -6.63
N LYS A 113 10.06 2.26 -5.53
CA LYS A 113 10.57 2.10 -4.16
C LYS A 113 9.62 1.26 -3.30
N ILE A 114 10.20 0.48 -2.40
CA ILE A 114 9.50 -0.31 -1.39
C ILE A 114 9.91 0.21 -0.03
N ILE A 115 8.93 0.65 0.75
CA ILE A 115 9.12 1.10 2.13
C ILE A 115 8.88 -0.10 3.05
N ALA A 116 9.88 -0.47 3.83
CA ALA A 116 9.77 -1.42 4.92
C ALA A 116 9.62 -0.64 6.24
N VAL A 117 8.67 -1.04 7.08
CA VAL A 117 8.43 -0.35 8.37
C VAL A 117 9.45 -0.68 9.47
N SER A 118 10.41 -1.55 9.19
CA SER A 118 11.52 -1.90 10.07
C SER A 118 12.61 -2.64 9.30
N GLU A 119 13.82 -2.72 9.89
CA GLU A 119 14.91 -3.54 9.35
C GLU A 119 14.53 -5.02 9.24
N ALA A 120 13.79 -5.56 10.22
CA ALA A 120 13.31 -6.95 10.16
C ALA A 120 12.42 -7.18 8.92
N VAL A 121 11.57 -6.21 8.57
CA VAL A 121 10.73 -6.28 7.38
C VAL A 121 11.55 -6.13 6.10
N LYS A 122 12.53 -5.23 6.07
CA LYS A 122 13.47 -5.10 4.93
C LYS A 122 14.20 -6.43 4.68
N HIS A 123 14.71 -7.04 5.74
CA HIS A 123 15.38 -8.33 5.67
C HIS A 123 14.45 -9.44 5.15
N ASP A 124 13.22 -9.57 5.68
CA ASP A 124 12.23 -10.55 5.19
C ASP A 124 11.89 -10.34 3.71
N ILE A 125 11.77 -9.08 3.26
CA ILE A 125 11.53 -8.76 1.85
C ILE A 125 12.67 -9.26 0.97
N LEU A 126 13.91 -8.93 1.32
CA LEU A 126 15.09 -9.28 0.52
C LEU A 126 15.35 -10.80 0.53
N LEU A 127 15.21 -11.45 1.70
CA LEU A 127 15.33 -12.91 1.81
C LEU A 127 14.28 -13.64 0.96
N THR A 128 13.03 -13.17 0.97
CA THR A 128 11.94 -13.84 0.24
C THR A 128 11.87 -13.46 -1.24
N ASN A 129 12.59 -12.44 -1.66
CA ASN A 129 12.68 -11.95 -3.04
C ASN A 129 14.15 -11.67 -3.41
N PRO A 130 15.02 -12.71 -3.47
CA PRO A 130 16.48 -12.53 -3.63
C PRO A 130 16.89 -11.90 -4.96
N TRP A 131 15.97 -11.84 -5.92
CA TRP A 131 16.15 -11.19 -7.21
C TRP A 131 15.87 -9.68 -7.19
N LEU A 132 15.37 -9.13 -6.08
CA LEU A 132 15.09 -7.72 -5.92
C LEU A 132 16.39 -6.98 -5.58
N GLN A 133 16.65 -5.87 -6.27
CA GLN A 133 17.79 -5.01 -5.96
C GLN A 133 17.65 -4.43 -4.53
N PRO A 134 18.65 -4.58 -3.64
CA PRO A 134 18.55 -4.09 -2.26
C PRO A 134 18.23 -2.61 -2.16
N GLY A 135 18.80 -1.78 -3.05
CA GLY A 135 18.55 -0.34 -3.10
C GLY A 135 17.12 0.07 -3.49
N LYS A 136 16.23 -0.86 -3.84
CA LYS A 136 14.79 -0.58 -3.97
C LYS A 136 14.06 -0.56 -2.63
N VAL A 137 14.63 -1.13 -1.57
CA VAL A 137 13.98 -1.29 -0.27
C VAL A 137 14.60 -0.33 0.74
N GLU A 138 13.82 0.65 1.17
CA GLU A 138 14.19 1.63 2.19
C GLU A 138 13.44 1.35 3.48
N VAL A 139 14.07 1.61 4.63
CA VAL A 139 13.39 1.54 5.92
C VAL A 139 12.85 2.92 6.27
N VAL A 140 11.56 3.00 6.54
CA VAL A 140 10.93 4.17 7.16
C VAL A 140 10.08 3.65 8.30
N TYR A 141 10.52 3.91 9.53
CA TYR A 141 9.79 3.50 10.73
C TYR A 141 8.44 4.22 10.81
N ASN A 142 7.46 3.57 11.44
CA ASN A 142 6.19 4.23 11.73
C ASN A 142 6.43 5.39 12.70
N GLY A 143 5.84 6.55 12.40
CA GLY A 143 5.72 7.63 13.38
C GLY A 143 4.65 7.26 14.40
N ILE A 144 5.02 7.32 15.68
CA ILE A 144 4.11 7.19 16.82
C ILE A 144 4.39 8.34 17.79
N ASP A 145 3.37 8.76 18.53
CA ASP A 145 3.55 9.71 19.62
C ASP A 145 4.23 8.99 20.80
N LEU A 146 5.45 9.39 21.13
CA LEU A 146 6.21 8.74 22.21
C LEU A 146 5.67 9.09 23.60
N ASP A 147 4.98 10.23 23.76
CA ASP A 147 4.39 10.62 25.04
C ASP A 147 3.13 9.77 25.30
N GLU A 148 2.36 9.47 24.24
CA GLU A 148 1.18 8.60 24.33
C GLU A 148 1.57 7.11 24.50
N PHE A 149 2.54 6.64 23.71
CA PHE A 149 2.86 5.21 23.55
C PHE A 149 4.14 4.75 24.25
N GLY A 150 4.95 5.65 24.80
CA GLY A 150 6.17 5.35 25.56
C GLY A 150 5.94 5.05 27.04
N ARG A 151 4.68 4.92 27.47
CA ARG A 151 4.35 4.71 28.89
C ARG A 151 4.65 3.27 29.31
N GLU A 152 5.40 3.11 30.41
CA GLU A 152 5.82 1.80 30.96
C GLU A 152 4.78 1.18 31.90
N ASP A 153 3.66 1.87 32.15
CA ASP A 153 2.62 1.51 33.10
C ASP A 153 1.63 0.44 32.58
N PHE A 154 1.65 0.13 31.27
CA PHE A 154 0.77 -0.88 30.70
C PHE A 154 1.46 -2.23 30.49
N SER A 155 0.85 -3.29 31.00
CA SER A 155 1.16 -4.65 30.56
C SER A 155 0.82 -4.84 29.09
N LYS A 156 1.47 -5.81 28.43
CA LYS A 156 1.19 -6.19 27.04
C LYS A 156 -0.30 -6.48 26.76
N ARG A 157 -1.05 -6.94 27.77
CA ARG A 157 -2.49 -7.19 27.64
C ARG A 157 -3.27 -5.88 27.63
N GLU A 158 -2.93 -4.96 28.51
CA GLU A 158 -3.58 -3.64 28.60
C GLU A 158 -3.29 -2.82 27.36
N SER A 159 -2.04 -2.76 26.88
CA SER A 159 -1.70 -2.05 25.63
C SER A 159 -2.51 -2.57 24.44
N ARG A 160 -2.83 -3.87 24.38
CA ARG A 160 -3.63 -4.46 23.29
C ARG A 160 -5.12 -4.12 23.35
N ALA A 161 -5.63 -3.71 24.51
CA ALA A 161 -7.03 -3.32 24.66
C ALA A 161 -7.28 -1.87 24.21
N PHE A 162 -6.22 -1.06 24.11
CA PHE A 162 -6.28 0.30 23.56
C PHE A 162 -6.34 0.36 22.02
N PHE A 163 -6.09 -0.77 21.31
CA PHE A 163 -6.10 -0.87 19.84
C PHE A 163 -7.06 -1.95 19.33
#